data_AF-A0A4S8FCU2-F1
#
_entry.id   AF-A0A4S8FCU2-F1
#
_cell.length_a   1.000
_cell.length_b   1.000
_cell.length_c   1.000
_cell.angle_alpha   90.00
_cell.angle_beta   90.00
_cell.angle_gamma   90.00
#
_symmetry.space_group_name_H-M   'P 1'
#
loop_
_entity.id
_entity.type
_entity.pdbx_description
1 polymer ?
#
loop_
_entity_poly.entity_id
_entity_poly.type
_entity_poly.pdbx_seq_one_letter_code
_entity_poly.pdbx_strand_id
1 'polypeptide(L)'
;MDTLTETNAVKQDIRSRLLYLRQWPDFSSEYDGSRVGDLARICALLSRKPTVGFLVYRSVDLPSYEVEPMLEQLFAAQCIGLFQVGASVSPLEEDLAQASGAVSEAGAVSLAQEEIPVEPESTNKAALTSGTPVQSFLKKLWGKLLTHKQ
;
A
#
# COMPACT_ATOMS: atom_id res chain seq x y z
N MET A 1 -22.52 -28.17 -14.85
CA MET A 1 -21.31 -27.70 -15.57
C MET A 1 -20.99 -26.33 -14.99
N ASP A 2 -20.49 -26.25 -13.74
CA ASP A 2 -20.54 -25.00 -12.96
C ASP A 2 -19.27 -24.74 -12.13
N THR A 3 -18.14 -25.36 -12.47
CA THR A 3 -16.88 -25.23 -11.73
C THR A 3 -15.89 -24.22 -12.32
N LEU A 4 -16.23 -23.52 -13.42
CA LEU A 4 -15.33 -22.57 -14.08
C LEU A 4 -15.51 -21.11 -13.62
N THR A 5 -16.57 -20.80 -12.88
CA THR A 5 -16.89 -19.42 -12.47
C THR A 5 -16.25 -19.04 -11.13
N GLU A 6 -16.02 -20.00 -10.24
CA GLU A 6 -15.59 -19.76 -8.87
C GLU A 6 -14.10 -19.39 -8.76
N THR A 7 -13.25 -19.94 -9.62
CA THR A 7 -11.81 -19.61 -9.66
C THR A 7 -11.54 -18.20 -10.19
N ASN A 8 -12.46 -17.62 -10.99
CA ASN A 8 -12.32 -16.27 -11.52
C ASN A 8 -12.72 -15.20 -10.49
N ALA A 9 -13.75 -15.44 -9.68
CA ALA A 9 -14.23 -14.48 -8.69
C ALA A 9 -13.16 -14.14 -7.64
N VAL A 10 -12.38 -15.13 -7.19
CA VAL A 10 -11.25 -14.93 -6.27
C VAL A 10 -10.09 -14.18 -6.93
N LYS A 11 -9.87 -14.41 -8.23
CA LYS A 11 -8.78 -13.78 -9.00
C LYS A 11 -9.01 -12.29 -9.25
N GLN A 12 -10.28 -11.86 -9.27
CA GLN A 12 -10.65 -10.45 -9.40
C GLN A 12 -10.52 -9.65 -8.09
N ASP A 13 -10.26 -10.32 -6.96
CA ASP A 13 -10.28 -9.68 -5.65
C ASP A 13 -8.95 -9.02 -5.27
N ILE A 14 -7.81 -9.58 -5.69
CA ILE A 14 -6.49 -9.05 -5.30
C ILE A 14 -6.15 -7.76 -6.08
N ARG A 15 -6.49 -7.69 -7.37
CA ARG A 15 -6.10 -6.56 -8.23
C ARG A 15 -6.79 -5.25 -7.85
N SER A 16 -8.05 -5.34 -7.42
CA SER A 16 -8.89 -4.19 -7.07
C SER A 16 -8.66 -3.71 -5.63
N ARG A 17 -7.96 -4.50 -4.81
CA ARG A 17 -7.72 -4.21 -3.40
C ARG A 17 -6.38 -3.55 -3.13
N LEU A 18 -6.34 -2.83 -2.02
CA LEU A 18 -5.14 -2.23 -1.49
C LEU A 18 -4.30 -3.31 -0.79
N LEU A 19 -3.09 -3.52 -1.30
CA LEU A 19 -2.15 -4.54 -0.82
C LEU A 19 -1.13 -3.93 0.14
N TYR A 20 -0.70 -4.70 1.14
CA TYR A 20 0.43 -4.36 1.99
C TYR A 20 1.29 -5.57 2.31
N LEU A 21 2.56 -5.34 2.61
CA LEU A 21 3.46 -6.42 3.03
C LEU A 21 3.20 -6.75 4.51
N ARG A 22 2.88 -8.01 4.81
CA ARG A 22 2.79 -8.54 6.19
C ARG A 22 4.14 -9.00 6.68
N GLN A 23 4.85 -9.75 5.85
CA GLN A 23 6.16 -10.30 6.16
C GLN A 23 6.96 -10.50 4.88
N TRP A 24 8.29 -10.52 5.02
CA TRP A 24 9.19 -10.81 3.91
C TRP A 24 9.21 -12.33 3.64
N PRO A 25 9.13 -12.76 2.36
CA PRO A 25 9.28 -14.16 2.01
C PRO A 25 10.73 -14.63 2.23
N ASP A 26 10.91 -15.93 2.48
CA ASP A 26 12.24 -16.55 2.44
C ASP A 26 12.63 -16.84 0.98
N PHE A 27 13.61 -16.11 0.47
CA PHE A 27 14.08 -16.26 -0.90
C PHE A 27 15.03 -17.45 -1.10
N SER A 28 15.43 -18.13 -0.02
CA SER A 28 16.56 -19.07 -0.06
C SER A 28 16.22 -20.43 -0.68
N SER A 29 14.95 -20.85 -0.69
CA SER A 29 14.56 -22.23 -1.03
C SER A 29 13.37 -22.35 -1.99
N GLU A 30 12.48 -21.35 -2.04
CA GLU A 30 11.18 -21.48 -2.73
C GLU A 30 11.10 -20.80 -4.10
N TYR A 31 12.09 -20.00 -4.48
CA TYR A 31 12.00 -19.12 -5.65
C TYR A 31 13.10 -19.37 -6.68
N ASP A 32 12.72 -19.35 -7.96
CA ASP A 32 13.68 -19.31 -9.07
C ASP A 32 14.52 -18.03 -8.95
N GLY A 33 15.83 -18.20 -8.87
CA GLY A 33 16.78 -17.10 -8.63
C GLY A 33 16.67 -15.95 -9.64
N SER A 34 16.16 -16.23 -10.85
CA SER A 34 15.90 -15.22 -11.87
C SER A 34 14.81 -14.21 -11.46
N ARG A 35 13.81 -14.64 -10.67
CA ARG A 35 12.62 -13.86 -10.29
C ARG A 35 12.69 -13.27 -8.89
N VAL A 36 13.68 -13.69 -8.10
CA VAL A 36 13.88 -13.20 -6.71
C VAL A 36 14.04 -11.68 -6.67
N GLY A 37 14.75 -11.10 -7.63
CA GLY A 37 14.92 -9.65 -7.73
C GLY A 37 13.59 -8.91 -7.87
N ASP A 38 12.71 -9.39 -8.74
CA ASP A 38 11.41 -8.75 -9.01
C ASP A 38 10.45 -8.92 -7.84
N LEU A 39 10.42 -10.10 -7.22
CA LEU A 39 9.66 -10.34 -6.00
C LEU A 39 10.13 -9.44 -4.86
N ALA A 40 11.45 -9.30 -4.67
CA ALA A 40 12.02 -8.40 -3.68
C ALA A 40 11.65 -6.94 -3.96
N ARG A 41 11.60 -6.50 -5.23
CA ARG A 41 11.15 -5.15 -5.60
C ARG A 41 9.67 -4.93 -5.27
N ILE A 42 8.80 -5.90 -5.53
CA ILE A 42 7.38 -5.85 -5.15
C ILE A 42 7.23 -5.77 -3.62
N CYS A 43 7.92 -6.65 -2.88
CA CYS A 43 7.93 -6.62 -1.41
C CYS A 43 8.46 -5.29 -0.87
N ALA A 44 9.55 -4.77 -1.43
CA ALA A 44 10.12 -3.49 -1.04
C ALA A 44 9.13 -2.33 -1.29
N LEU A 45 8.45 -2.31 -2.44
CA LEU A 45 7.41 -1.34 -2.74
C LEU A 45 6.30 -1.36 -1.68
N LEU A 46 5.76 -2.54 -1.40
CA LEU A 46 4.64 -2.73 -0.47
C LEU A 46 5.02 -2.50 1.00
N SER A 47 6.30 -2.67 1.35
CA SER A 47 6.83 -2.34 2.68
C SER A 47 6.87 -0.82 2.94
N ARG A 48 7.00 -0.02 1.89
CA ARG A 48 7.08 1.45 1.98
C ARG A 48 5.71 2.10 1.91
N LYS A 49 4.83 1.60 1.04
CA LYS A 49 3.47 2.12 0.90
C LYS A 49 2.50 1.02 0.48
N PRO A 50 1.33 0.93 1.13
CA PRO A 50 0.21 0.18 0.59
C PRO A 50 -0.09 0.61 -0.84
N THR A 51 -0.30 -0.34 -1.75
CA THR A 51 -0.52 -0.06 -3.18
C THR A 51 -1.62 -0.94 -3.71
N VAL A 52 -2.50 -0.39 -4.54
CA VAL A 52 -3.58 -1.16 -5.16
C VAL A 52 -2.98 -2.18 -6.12
N GLY A 53 -3.44 -3.43 -6.09
CA GLY A 53 -2.84 -4.54 -6.83
C GLY A 53 -2.62 -4.26 -8.32
N PHE A 54 -3.60 -3.64 -8.99
CA PHE A 54 -3.50 -3.28 -10.40
C PHE A 54 -2.46 -2.19 -10.69
N LEU A 55 -1.97 -1.42 -9.71
CA LEU A 55 -0.96 -0.37 -9.91
C LEU A 55 0.47 -0.84 -9.64
N VAL A 56 0.64 -2.06 -9.10
CA VAL A 56 1.95 -2.57 -8.73
C VAL A 56 2.88 -2.65 -9.95
N TYR A 57 2.39 -3.15 -11.09
CA TYR A 57 3.19 -3.34 -12.30
C TYR A 57 3.83 -2.04 -12.82
N ARG A 58 3.10 -0.91 -12.73
CA ARG A 58 3.63 0.42 -13.07
C ARG A 58 4.72 0.89 -12.12
N SER A 59 4.60 0.52 -10.84
CA SER A 59 5.55 0.95 -9.80
C SER A 59 6.85 0.17 -9.84
N VAL A 60 6.82 -1.08 -10.31
CA VAL A 60 8.01 -1.94 -10.47
C VAL A 60 8.54 -1.99 -11.90
N ASP A 61 7.92 -1.25 -12.83
CA ASP A 61 8.31 -1.21 -14.24
C ASP A 61 8.43 -2.60 -14.88
N LEU A 62 7.42 -3.44 -14.64
CA LEU A 62 7.29 -4.78 -15.19
C LEU A 62 5.93 -4.91 -15.88
N PRO A 63 5.80 -5.82 -16.86
CA PRO A 63 4.52 -6.04 -17.51
C PRO A 63 3.52 -6.71 -16.55
N SER A 64 2.24 -6.38 -16.70
CA SER A 64 1.18 -6.85 -15.78
C SER A 64 1.05 -8.37 -15.73
N TYR A 65 1.26 -9.06 -16.86
CA TYR A 65 1.15 -10.51 -16.95
C TYR A 65 2.26 -11.25 -16.16
N GLU A 66 3.39 -10.60 -15.85
CA GLU A 66 4.46 -11.17 -15.01
C GLU A 66 4.22 -10.88 -13.53
N VAL A 67 3.66 -9.70 -13.22
CA VAL A 67 3.44 -9.24 -11.85
C VAL A 67 2.23 -9.92 -11.21
N GLU A 68 1.15 -10.15 -11.95
CA GLU A 68 -0.04 -10.84 -11.45
C GLU A 68 0.25 -12.19 -10.79
N PRO A 69 0.96 -13.15 -11.44
CA PRO A 69 1.28 -14.42 -10.80
C PRO A 69 2.24 -14.27 -9.60
N MET A 70 3.10 -13.25 -9.59
CA MET A 70 3.96 -12.97 -8.43
C MET A 70 3.15 -12.50 -7.22
N LEU A 71 2.15 -11.63 -7.43
CA LEU A 71 1.25 -11.18 -6.37
C LEU A 71 0.40 -12.33 -5.83
N GLU A 72 -0.10 -13.21 -6.71
CA GLU A 72 -0.84 -14.41 -6.32
C GLU A 72 0.02 -15.35 -5.47
N GLN A 73 1.27 -15.59 -5.88
CA GLN A 73 2.21 -16.42 -5.12
C GLN A 73 2.50 -15.83 -3.74
N LEU A 74 2.79 -14.53 -3.66
CA LEU A 74 3.06 -13.85 -2.39
C LEU A 74 1.83 -13.79 -1.47
N PHE A 75 0.62 -13.71 -2.04
CA PHE A 75 -0.63 -13.77 -1.28
C PHE A 75 -0.90 -15.18 -0.74
N ALA A 76 -0.69 -16.22 -1.58
CA ALA A 76 -0.82 -17.61 -1.16
C ALA A 76 0.16 -17.96 -0.03
N ALA A 77 1.40 -17.44 -0.11
CA ALA A 77 2.42 -17.56 0.93
C ALA A 77 2.18 -16.65 2.16
N GLN A 78 1.02 -15.98 2.26
CA GLN A 78 0.65 -15.07 3.35
C GLN A 78 1.65 -13.91 3.59
N CYS A 79 2.49 -13.60 2.60
CA CYS A 79 3.46 -12.50 2.68
C CYS A 79 2.79 -11.14 2.46
N ILE A 80 1.70 -11.11 1.68
CA ILE A 80 0.90 -9.91 1.40
C ILE A 80 -0.47 -10.03 2.06
N GLY A 81 -0.95 -8.92 2.62
CA GLY A 81 -2.31 -8.78 3.14
C GLY A 81 -3.16 -7.83 2.30
N LEU A 82 -4.49 -7.94 2.46
CA LEU A 82 -5.48 -7.05 1.85
C LEU A 82 -6.02 -6.11 2.92
N PHE A 83 -6.09 -4.81 2.64
CA PHE A 83 -6.94 -3.94 3.45
C PHE A 83 -8.40 -4.27 3.16
N GLN A 84 -9.17 -4.55 4.22
CA GLN A 84 -10.61 -4.54 4.12
C GLN A 84 -11.05 -3.08 3.99
N VAL A 85 -11.37 -2.66 2.77
CA VAL A 85 -12.11 -1.41 2.56
C VAL A 85 -13.52 -1.69 3.08
N GLY A 86 -13.90 -1.02 4.17
CA GLY A 86 -15.12 -1.34 4.91
C GLY A 86 -16.38 -1.37 4.04
N ALA A 87 -16.97 -2.55 3.92
CA ALA A 87 -18.39 -2.86 3.73
C ALA A 87 -18.51 -4.39 3.91
N SER A 88 -19.37 -4.93 4.76
CA SER A 88 -20.80 -4.61 4.82
C SER A 88 -21.21 -3.88 6.10
N VAL A 89 -21.80 -2.70 5.92
CA VAL A 89 -23.07 -2.47 6.61
C VAL A 89 -24.02 -3.52 6.02
N SER A 90 -24.40 -4.49 6.83
CA SER A 90 -25.42 -5.47 6.48
C SER A 90 -26.70 -4.73 6.08
N PRO A 91 -27.26 -4.95 4.87
CA PRO A 91 -28.59 -4.49 4.56
C PRO A 91 -29.58 -5.28 5.42
N LEU A 92 -30.31 -4.57 6.28
CA LEU A 92 -31.64 -4.90 6.79
C LEU A 92 -31.95 -6.39 7.02
N GLU A 93 -31.84 -6.83 8.27
CA GLU A 93 -32.90 -7.67 8.82
C GLU A 93 -33.77 -6.80 9.74
N GLU A 94 -35.07 -7.02 9.58
CA GLU A 94 -36.21 -6.24 10.02
C GLU A 94 -36.25 -5.97 11.53
N ASP A 95 -36.34 -4.70 11.92
CA ASP A 95 -37.02 -4.32 13.15
C ASP A 95 -38.20 -3.42 12.81
N LEU A 96 -39.38 -4.03 12.76
CA LEU A 96 -40.68 -3.40 12.70
C LEU A 96 -40.93 -2.66 14.03
N ALA A 97 -40.59 -1.36 14.10
CA ALA A 97 -41.19 -0.47 15.12
C ALA A 97 -41.07 1.02 14.75
N GLN A 98 -41.91 1.46 13.82
CA GLN A 98 -42.94 2.47 14.08
C GLN A 98 -42.56 3.70 14.96
N ALA A 99 -42.17 4.80 14.30
CA ALA A 99 -42.59 6.19 14.56
C ALA A 99 -41.96 7.08 13.46
N SER A 100 -42.67 7.48 12.41
CA SER A 100 -43.60 8.62 12.34
C SER A 100 -43.01 9.95 12.86
N GLY A 101 -42.83 10.90 11.93
CA GLY A 101 -42.45 12.30 12.16
C GLY A 101 -41.28 12.72 11.25
N ALA A 102 -41.48 13.17 10.00
CA ALA A 102 -41.87 14.54 9.63
C ALA A 102 -40.81 15.55 10.13
N VAL A 103 -40.16 16.45 9.39
CA VAL A 103 -40.48 17.24 8.19
C VAL A 103 -39.14 17.90 7.74
N SER A 104 -39.01 18.25 6.45
CA SER A 104 -38.34 19.46 5.89
C SER A 104 -36.82 19.66 6.13
N GLU A 105 -36.04 20.33 5.28
CA GLU A 105 -36.17 20.92 3.94
C GLU A 105 -34.80 21.56 3.63
N ALA A 106 -34.47 21.56 2.33
CA ALA A 106 -33.54 22.41 1.56
C ALA A 106 -32.43 23.29 2.19
N GLY A 107 -31.31 23.32 1.47
CA GLY A 107 -30.29 24.38 1.45
C GLY A 107 -28.92 23.78 1.12
N ALA A 108 -28.45 23.66 -0.13
CA ALA A 108 -28.08 24.70 -1.11
C ALA A 108 -27.09 25.76 -0.58
N VAL A 109 -26.11 26.11 -1.43
CA VAL A 109 -24.96 27.05 -1.30
C VAL A 109 -23.77 26.55 -0.45
N SER A 110 -22.48 26.67 -0.84
CA SER A 110 -21.86 27.58 -1.80
C SER A 110 -20.48 27.10 -2.31
N LEU A 111 -20.21 27.40 -3.58
CA LEU A 111 -18.88 27.55 -4.20
C LEU A 111 -18.15 28.77 -3.63
N ALA A 112 -16.82 28.65 -3.47
CA ALA A 112 -15.77 29.67 -3.63
C ALA A 112 -14.44 28.89 -3.53
N GLN A 113 -13.56 28.72 -4.53
CA GLN A 113 -12.97 29.62 -5.51
C GLN A 113 -12.23 30.81 -4.85
N GLU A 114 -10.92 30.63 -4.64
CA GLU A 114 -9.97 31.73 -4.50
C GLU A 114 -8.73 31.42 -5.34
N GLU A 115 -8.41 32.35 -6.24
CA GLU A 115 -7.35 32.29 -7.25
C GLU A 115 -6.02 32.85 -6.67
N ILE A 116 -4.91 32.14 -6.97
CA ILE A 116 -3.54 32.56 -7.41
C ILE A 116 -3.31 34.10 -7.49
N PRO A 117 -2.11 34.72 -7.23
CA PRO A 117 -0.82 34.32 -7.85
C PRO A 117 0.56 34.79 -7.26
N VAL A 118 1.65 34.37 -7.93
CA VAL A 118 2.99 35.01 -8.10
C VAL A 118 4.17 34.61 -7.16
N GLU A 119 5.02 33.69 -7.66
CA GLU A 119 6.50 33.75 -7.57
C GLU A 119 7.03 34.81 -8.57
N PRO A 120 8.27 35.37 -8.51
CA PRO A 120 9.53 34.76 -8.04
C PRO A 120 10.52 35.72 -7.32
N GLU A 121 11.62 35.23 -6.74
CA GLU A 121 12.98 35.67 -7.10
C GLU A 121 14.11 35.05 -6.25
N SER A 122 15.26 35.03 -6.93
CA SER A 122 16.44 34.21 -6.75
C SER A 122 17.49 34.82 -5.80
N THR A 123 18.38 33.94 -5.33
CA THR A 123 19.81 34.17 -5.00
C THR A 123 20.19 34.91 -3.71
N ASN A 124 20.79 34.19 -2.75
CA ASN A 124 22.26 34.08 -2.65
C ASN A 124 22.76 33.23 -1.46
N LYS A 125 23.63 32.27 -1.82
CA LYS A 125 25.00 32.04 -1.29
C LYS A 125 25.21 31.67 0.21
N ALA A 126 25.57 30.40 0.36
CA ALA A 126 26.68 29.86 1.17
C ALA A 126 26.71 30.06 2.70
N ALA A 127 26.48 28.96 3.43
CA ALA A 127 27.34 28.61 4.56
C ALA A 127 27.33 27.08 4.78
N LEU A 128 28.54 26.51 4.78
CA LEU A 128 28.90 25.19 5.28
C LEU A 128 28.29 24.94 6.66
N THR A 129 27.65 23.78 6.85
CA THR A 129 27.99 22.77 7.87
C THR A 129 27.08 21.55 7.68
N SER A 130 27.55 20.59 6.88
CA SER A 130 26.92 19.28 6.71
C SER A 130 27.22 18.40 7.94
N GLY A 131 26.33 18.41 8.93
CA GLY A 131 26.34 17.50 10.07
C GLY A 131 24.95 16.89 10.29
N THR A 132 24.58 15.92 9.47
CA THR A 132 23.27 15.26 9.59
C THR A 132 23.23 14.31 10.81
N PRO A 133 22.18 14.36 11.65
CA PRO A 133 22.05 13.56 12.87
C PRO A 133 21.97 12.05 12.62
N VAL A 134 21.74 11.64 11.37
CA VAL A 134 21.60 10.23 10.96
C VAL A 134 22.93 9.48 11.03
N GLN A 135 24.08 10.14 10.80
CA GLN A 135 25.38 9.46 10.89
C GLN A 135 25.81 9.15 12.34
N SER A 136 25.29 9.89 13.31
CA SER A 136 25.52 9.66 14.75
C SER A 136 24.85 8.38 15.24
N PHE A 137 23.67 8.06 14.70
CA PHE A 137 22.88 6.91 15.14
C PHE A 137 23.52 5.59 14.71
N LEU A 138 23.99 5.50 13.47
CA LEU A 138 24.67 4.30 12.97
C LEU A 138 25.95 4.03 13.76
N LYS A 139 26.81 5.04 13.99
CA LYS A 139 28.02 4.85 14.82
C LYS A 139 27.72 4.34 16.23
N LYS A 140 26.65 4.84 16.88
CA LYS A 140 26.23 4.37 18.22
C LYS A 140 25.69 2.93 18.20
N LEU A 141 25.00 2.54 17.14
CA LEU A 141 24.45 1.18 17.01
C LEU A 141 25.58 0.13 16.84
N TRP A 142 26.55 0.43 15.98
CA TRP A 142 27.70 -0.47 15.76
C TRP A 142 28.62 -0.57 16.99
N GLY A 143 28.81 0.52 17.73
CA GLY A 143 29.60 0.50 18.97
C GLY A 143 29.02 -0.42 20.05
N LYS A 144 27.69 -0.43 20.22
CA LYS A 144 27.02 -1.30 21.20
C LYS A 144 27.04 -2.78 20.82
N LEU A 145 27.05 -3.11 19.53
CA LEU A 145 27.03 -4.50 19.06
C LEU A 145 28.38 -5.20 19.27
N LEU A 146 29.48 -4.46 19.23
CA LEU A 146 30.85 -5.00 19.37
C LEU A 146 31.29 -5.18 20.82
N THR A 147 30.69 -4.45 21.78
CA THR A 147 31.08 -4.51 23.20
C THR A 147 30.42 -5.63 23.99
N HIS A 148 29.50 -6.42 23.40
CA HIS A 148 28.77 -7.48 24.09
C HIS A 148 29.37 -8.88 23.85
N LYS A 149 30.71 -8.95 23.78
CA LYS A 149 31.48 -10.20 23.92
C LYS A 149 32.53 -10.02 25.02
N GLN A 150 32.07 -10.13 26.27
CA GLN A 150 32.85 -10.64 27.39
C GLN A 150 31.94 -11.52 28.23
#